data_AF-A0A3S3ME45-F1
#
_entry.id   AF-A0A3S3ME45-F1
#
_cell.length_a   1.000
_cell.length_b   1.000
_cell.length_c   1.000
_cell.angle_alpha   90.00
_cell.angle_beta   90.00
_cell.angle_gamma   90.00
#
_symmetry.space_group_name_H-M   'P 1'
#
loop_
_entity.id
_entity.type
_entity.pdbx_description
1 polymer ?
#
loop_
_entity_poly.entity_id
_entity_poly.type
_entity_poly.pdbx_seq_one_letter_code
_entity_poly.pdbx_strand_id
1 'polypeptide(L)'
;MANRQKSAKWSVSGKLTVVFRLAEIEISASRQRRFKANQSSPLKSYGSSGFLSIDCGIAEDLNYTDDNTGIFYTSDTKFINTGTNKEIAATYITQQTFQRQYQNLRIFPHGTRNCYTLTPVIKSNRYLLRASFAYGNYDGLDQPPQFDAYVGVNPWNVILPFNSTQYARNEIIMVASLDYISVCLVNTGNGTPYISALELRRLNNLAYRAANESQSLRLLYRNHFRQTASATTIRYPDDAYDRIWFISVVRDGWTPINNSSPVNLWNNDYYRVPLPVINTAVIPSDPNNNLSFSFPTSNGDPKLQYCIYMHFAELQQLKSNQSREFNIIVDGNLFYGPFSPEYLIGSTVFSVSRLSLKNQHEVVFYKTESSTLPPVFNAEEIFVFEPLSATPTDSKDGS
;
A
#
# COMPACT_ATOMS: atom_id res chain seq x y z
N MET A 1 63.40 -21.39 -47.82
CA MET A 1 63.58 -22.82 -48.14
C MET A 1 62.83 -23.65 -47.12
N ALA A 2 62.21 -24.72 -47.60
CA ALA A 2 61.16 -25.49 -46.95
C ALA A 2 61.58 -26.20 -45.65
N ASN A 3 60.61 -26.43 -44.76
CA ASN A 3 60.35 -27.80 -44.36
C ASN A 3 58.88 -28.05 -43.97
N ARG A 4 58.31 -29.08 -44.60
CA ARG A 4 56.98 -29.64 -44.33
C ARG A 4 57.03 -30.48 -43.06
N GLN A 5 55.97 -30.45 -42.27
CA GLN A 5 55.55 -31.61 -41.46
C GLN A 5 54.04 -31.83 -41.57
N LYS A 6 53.68 -33.10 -41.67
CA LYS A 6 52.37 -33.63 -42.08
C LYS A 6 51.38 -33.70 -40.91
N SER A 7 50.12 -33.42 -41.25
CA SER A 7 48.84 -34.05 -40.83
C SER A 7 48.63 -34.49 -39.37
N ALA A 8 47.51 -34.04 -38.77
CA ALA A 8 46.35 -34.88 -38.46
C ALA A 8 45.13 -34.01 -38.08
N LYS A 9 43.96 -34.33 -38.65
CA LYS A 9 42.64 -33.78 -38.28
C LYS A 9 42.14 -34.45 -37.01
N TRP A 10 41.47 -33.71 -36.12
CA TRP A 10 40.30 -34.19 -35.36
C TRP A 10 39.34 -33.02 -35.06
N SER A 11 38.05 -33.22 -35.33
CA SER A 11 36.97 -32.33 -34.92
C SER A 11 36.53 -32.67 -33.50
N VAL A 12 36.04 -31.67 -32.77
CA VAL A 12 35.28 -31.90 -31.53
C VAL A 12 34.06 -30.99 -31.54
N SER A 13 32.89 -31.61 -31.65
CA SER A 13 31.62 -31.04 -31.19
C SER A 13 31.49 -31.32 -29.69
N GLY A 14 30.97 -30.37 -28.93
CA GLY A 14 30.74 -30.55 -27.50
C GLY A 14 29.77 -29.50 -26.96
N LYS A 15 28.50 -29.91 -26.80
CA LYS A 15 27.48 -29.19 -26.05
C LYS A 15 27.83 -29.26 -24.55
N LEU A 16 27.83 -28.12 -23.87
CA LEU A 16 27.88 -28.05 -22.41
C LEU A 16 26.48 -28.32 -21.85
N THR A 17 26.31 -29.41 -21.11
CA THR A 17 25.10 -29.70 -20.32
C THR A 17 25.38 -29.29 -18.87
N VAL A 18 24.61 -28.33 -18.35
CA VAL A 18 24.62 -27.95 -16.93
C VAL A 18 23.62 -28.83 -16.19
N VAL A 19 24.12 -29.61 -15.24
CA VAL A 19 23.32 -30.45 -14.33
C VAL A 19 23.01 -29.63 -13.07
N PHE A 20 21.73 -29.36 -12.80
CA PHE A 20 21.29 -28.87 -11.50
C PHE A 20 20.92 -30.08 -10.62
N ARG A 21 21.57 -30.22 -9.45
CA ARG A 21 21.14 -31.16 -8.41
C ARG A 21 20.01 -30.51 -7.59
N LEU A 22 18.86 -31.19 -7.54
CA LEU A 22 17.79 -30.93 -6.57
C LEU A 22 18.21 -31.55 -5.23
N ALA A 23 18.08 -30.79 -4.14
CA ALA A 23 18.15 -31.31 -2.78
C ALA A 23 16.72 -31.59 -2.30
N GLU A 24 16.42 -32.85 -2.03
CA GLU A 24 15.17 -33.29 -1.39
C GLU A 24 15.27 -33.06 0.11
N ILE A 25 14.25 -32.44 0.71
CA ILE A 25 14.06 -32.36 2.16
C ILE A 25 12.85 -33.24 2.50
N GLU A 26 13.11 -34.40 3.11
CA GLU A 26 12.08 -35.26 3.70
C GLU A 26 11.58 -34.64 5.02
N ILE A 27 10.26 -34.44 5.14
CA ILE A 27 9.61 -34.11 6.41
C ILE A 27 8.83 -35.35 6.86
N SER A 28 9.34 -36.04 7.89
CA SER A 28 8.66 -37.16 8.53
C SER A 28 7.50 -36.66 9.41
N ALA A 29 6.30 -37.21 9.18
CA ALA A 29 5.13 -36.99 10.02
C ALA A 29 5.24 -37.76 11.35
N SER A 30 4.96 -37.10 12.49
CA SER A 30 4.60 -37.83 13.72
C SER A 30 3.57 -37.10 14.60
N ARG A 31 2.49 -37.87 14.87
CA ARG A 31 1.56 -37.90 16.02
C ARG A 31 0.90 -36.61 16.54
N GLN A 32 -0.41 -36.52 16.24
CA GLN A 32 -1.41 -35.73 16.96
C GLN A 32 -1.54 -36.15 18.44
N ARG A 33 -1.57 -35.16 19.34
CA ARG A 33 -2.21 -35.27 20.66
C ARG A 33 -3.27 -34.19 20.80
N ARG A 34 -4.50 -34.62 21.08
CA ARG A 34 -5.66 -33.76 21.41
C ARG A 34 -5.36 -32.96 22.68
N PHE A 35 -5.49 -31.64 22.60
CA PHE A 35 -5.72 -30.79 23.77
C PHE A 35 -7.13 -30.21 23.70
N LYS A 36 -7.88 -30.39 24.79
CA LYS A 36 -9.25 -29.91 24.99
C LYS A 36 -9.23 -28.38 25.06
N ALA A 37 -10.17 -27.76 24.35
CA ALA A 37 -10.47 -26.34 24.44
C ALA A 37 -11.02 -26.01 25.84
N ASN A 38 -10.38 -25.05 26.51
CA ASN A 38 -10.98 -24.34 27.65
C ASN A 38 -11.32 -22.94 27.16
N GLN A 39 -12.61 -22.60 27.27
CA GLN A 39 -13.13 -21.26 27.04
C GLN A 39 -12.50 -20.29 28.05
N SER A 40 -11.91 -19.21 27.55
CA SER A 40 -11.62 -18.01 28.32
C SER A 40 -12.15 -16.79 27.58
N SER A 41 -12.81 -15.94 28.37
CA SER A 41 -13.47 -14.66 28.12
C SER A 41 -12.70 -13.66 27.21
N PRO A 42 -13.39 -12.65 26.66
CA PRO A 42 -12.82 -11.75 25.66
C PRO A 42 -11.71 -10.89 26.28
N LEU A 43 -10.54 -10.92 25.66
CA LEU A 43 -9.43 -10.03 25.96
C LEU A 43 -9.86 -8.58 25.72
N LYS A 44 -9.77 -7.77 26.79
CA LYS A 44 -9.83 -6.30 26.76
C LYS A 44 -8.82 -5.76 25.72
N SER A 45 -9.27 -4.84 24.87
CA SER A 45 -8.44 -4.14 23.88
C SER A 45 -7.36 -3.31 24.57
N TYR A 46 -6.11 -3.72 24.40
CA TYR A 46 -4.99 -2.82 24.54
C TYR A 46 -4.96 -1.94 23.28
N GLY A 47 -4.86 -0.61 23.46
CA GLY A 47 -4.67 0.35 22.36
C GLY A 47 -3.60 -0.16 21.38
N SER A 48 -3.87 0.01 20.09
CA SER A 48 -3.10 -0.56 18.98
C SER A 48 -1.59 -0.37 19.16
N SER A 49 -0.91 -1.41 19.64
CA SER A 49 0.52 -1.33 19.94
C SER A 49 1.29 -1.00 18.65
N GLY A 50 1.88 0.19 18.56
CA GLY A 50 2.75 0.58 17.46
C GLY A 50 2.15 1.56 16.43
N PHE A 51 0.98 2.15 16.67
CA PHE A 51 0.54 3.32 15.89
C PHE A 51 1.09 4.61 16.49
N LEU A 52 1.51 5.53 15.64
CA LEU A 52 1.74 6.93 15.97
C LEU A 52 0.82 7.76 15.08
N SER A 53 -0.12 8.50 15.66
CA SER A 53 -1.02 9.40 14.94
C SER A 53 -0.93 10.78 15.57
N ILE A 54 -0.58 11.75 14.76
CA ILE A 54 -0.31 13.12 15.17
C ILE A 54 -1.31 14.02 14.44
N ASP A 55 -2.10 14.75 15.21
CA ASP A 55 -2.93 15.84 14.71
C ASP A 55 -2.08 17.11 14.76
N CYS A 56 -1.77 17.67 13.59
CA CYS A 56 -0.80 18.75 13.47
C CYS A 56 -1.52 20.08 13.66
N GLY A 57 -1.04 20.92 14.57
CA GLY A 57 -1.65 22.23 14.83
C GLY A 57 -2.74 22.26 15.91
N ILE A 58 -3.04 21.14 16.59
CA ILE A 58 -3.88 21.18 17.79
C ILE A 58 -3.11 21.74 19.00
N ALA A 59 -3.85 22.14 20.05
CA ALA A 59 -3.26 22.61 21.31
C ALA A 59 -2.30 21.56 21.91
N GLU A 60 -1.23 22.03 22.56
CA GLU A 60 -0.10 21.20 22.99
C GLU A 60 -0.47 20.12 24.01
N ASP A 61 -1.45 20.42 24.86
CA ASP A 61 -1.99 19.53 25.90
C ASP A 61 -3.18 18.70 25.42
N LEU A 62 -3.66 18.93 24.19
CA LEU A 62 -4.79 18.22 23.63
C LEU A 62 -4.37 16.88 23.05
N ASN A 63 -5.09 15.84 23.46
CA ASN A 63 -5.03 14.52 22.88
C ASN A 63 -6.45 13.95 22.84
N TYR A 64 -6.73 13.05 21.91
CA TYR A 64 -8.05 12.46 21.81
C TYR A 64 -8.01 11.07 21.17
N THR A 65 -9.07 10.30 21.39
CA THR A 65 -9.33 9.09 20.60
C THR A 65 -10.41 9.44 19.60
N ASP A 66 -10.16 9.15 18.32
CA ASP A 66 -11.16 9.36 17.26
C ASP A 66 -12.32 8.37 17.47
N ASP A 67 -13.55 8.88 17.53
CA ASP A 67 -14.71 8.07 17.90
C ASP A 67 -15.08 7.04 16.82
N ASN A 68 -14.74 7.30 15.56
CA ASN A 68 -15.07 6.42 14.44
C ASN A 68 -14.10 5.25 14.30
N THR A 69 -12.80 5.55 14.42
CA THR A 69 -11.74 4.55 14.22
C THR A 69 -11.27 3.96 15.55
N GLY A 70 -11.41 4.67 16.66
CA GLY A 70 -10.78 4.31 17.94
C GLY A 70 -9.27 4.57 17.97
N ILE A 71 -8.74 5.34 17.01
CA ILE A 71 -7.31 5.69 16.95
C ILE A 71 -7.03 6.85 17.90
N PHE A 72 -5.99 6.69 18.72
CA PHE A 72 -5.48 7.78 19.56
C PHE A 72 -4.62 8.76 18.74
N TYR A 73 -4.95 10.04 18.82
CA TYR A 73 -4.22 11.16 18.23
C TYR A 73 -3.59 12.03 19.33
N THR A 74 -2.36 12.46 19.07
CA THR A 74 -1.59 13.35 19.93
C THR A 74 -1.21 14.65 19.22
N SER A 75 -0.93 15.70 19.99
CA SER A 75 -0.41 16.96 19.45
C SER A 75 1.00 16.78 18.86
N ASP A 76 1.33 17.63 17.88
CA ASP A 76 2.63 17.60 17.22
C ASP A 76 3.78 18.26 17.98
N THR A 77 3.52 18.93 19.11
CA THR A 77 4.51 19.70 19.88
C THR A 77 5.79 18.93 20.23
N LYS A 78 5.71 17.60 20.39
CA LYS A 78 6.88 16.76 20.73
C LYS A 78 7.72 16.35 19.51
N PHE A 79 7.20 16.57 18.30
CA PHE A 79 7.78 16.07 17.06
C PHE A 79 8.35 17.20 16.20
N ILE A 80 8.00 18.46 16.49
CA ILE A 80 8.50 19.65 15.81
C ILE A 80 8.53 20.85 16.76
N ASN A 81 9.50 21.75 16.58
CA ASN A 81 9.70 22.94 17.41
C ASN A 81 9.48 24.27 16.67
N THR A 82 9.16 24.22 15.37
CA THR A 82 8.88 25.40 14.55
C THR A 82 7.42 25.42 14.08
N GLY A 83 7.03 26.52 13.44
CA GLY A 83 5.70 26.70 12.87
C GLY A 83 4.65 27.18 13.87
N THR A 84 3.47 27.48 13.35
CA THR A 84 2.36 28.08 14.09
C THR A 84 1.09 27.29 13.84
N ASN A 85 0.31 27.09 14.90
CA ASN A 85 -0.97 26.40 14.83
C ASN A 85 -2.03 27.30 14.19
N LYS A 86 -2.87 26.72 13.33
CA LYS A 86 -4.02 27.37 12.70
C LYS A 86 -5.20 26.42 12.67
N GLU A 87 -6.39 27.00 12.76
CA GLU A 87 -7.66 26.33 12.53
C GLU A 87 -8.14 26.66 11.12
N ILE A 88 -8.79 25.71 10.45
CA ILE A 88 -9.41 25.96 9.15
C ILE A 88 -10.62 26.91 9.29
N ALA A 89 -11.13 27.43 8.18
CA ALA A 89 -12.32 28.26 8.18
C ALA A 89 -13.54 27.52 8.80
N ALA A 90 -14.27 28.22 9.67
CA ALA A 90 -15.37 27.65 10.46
C ALA A 90 -16.49 27.00 9.61
N THR A 91 -16.68 27.44 8.36
CA THR A 91 -17.64 26.84 7.42
C THR A 91 -17.36 25.35 7.19
N TYR A 92 -16.09 24.98 7.10
CA TYR A 92 -15.66 23.60 6.85
C TYR A 92 -15.78 22.69 8.08
N ILE A 93 -15.73 23.29 9.27
CA ILE A 93 -15.94 22.60 10.55
C ILE A 93 -17.43 22.39 10.79
N THR A 94 -18.23 23.44 10.65
CA THR A 94 -19.68 23.41 10.92
C THR A 94 -20.45 22.51 9.96
N GLN A 95 -20.02 22.44 8.69
CA GLN A 95 -20.59 21.54 7.69
C GLN A 95 -20.08 20.09 7.80
N GLN A 96 -19.20 19.78 8.75
CA GLN A 96 -18.56 18.47 8.93
C GLN A 96 -17.90 17.94 7.64
N THR A 97 -17.39 18.84 6.81
CA THR A 97 -16.74 18.49 5.54
C THR A 97 -15.41 17.78 5.80
N PHE A 98 -14.75 18.12 6.92
CA PHE A 98 -13.46 17.58 7.30
C PHE A 98 -13.56 16.79 8.61
N GLN A 99 -12.89 15.64 8.61
CA GLN A 99 -12.66 14.85 9.82
C GLN A 99 -11.83 15.66 10.82
N ARG A 100 -11.92 15.32 12.11
CA ARG A 100 -11.33 16.09 13.22
C ARG A 100 -9.84 16.42 12.99
N GLN A 101 -9.05 15.44 12.55
CA GLN A 101 -7.61 15.59 12.30
C GLN A 101 -7.25 16.47 11.07
N TYR A 102 -8.25 17.02 10.39
CA TYR A 102 -8.08 17.97 9.29
C TYR A 102 -8.66 19.35 9.61
N GLN A 103 -9.17 19.55 10.83
CA GLN A 103 -9.73 20.83 11.26
C GLN A 103 -8.63 21.80 11.76
N ASN A 104 -7.46 21.27 12.07
CA ASN A 104 -6.28 22.04 12.43
C ASN A 104 -5.13 21.73 11.46
N LEU A 105 -4.20 22.66 11.41
CA LEU A 105 -2.96 22.52 10.66
C LEU A 105 -1.84 23.31 11.35
N ARG A 106 -0.61 22.83 11.21
CA ARG A 106 0.58 23.62 11.51
C ARG A 106 1.11 24.23 10.22
N ILE A 107 1.35 25.54 10.26
CA ILE A 107 1.91 26.31 9.14
C ILE A 107 3.37 26.69 9.42
N PHE A 108 4.17 26.85 8.37
CA PHE A 108 5.60 27.16 8.47
C PHE A 108 5.95 28.45 7.69
N PRO A 109 5.62 29.63 8.24
CA PRO A 109 5.89 30.91 7.56
C PRO A 109 7.37 31.27 7.50
N HIS A 110 8.20 30.60 8.31
CA HIS A 110 9.63 30.84 8.42
C HIS A 110 10.41 29.54 8.22
N GLY A 111 11.68 29.70 7.82
CA GLY A 111 12.57 28.58 7.51
C GLY A 111 12.34 28.03 6.10
N THR A 112 13.44 27.62 5.45
CA THR A 112 13.39 27.00 4.13
C THR A 112 12.99 25.52 4.21
N ARG A 113 13.32 24.84 5.31
CA ARG A 113 13.04 23.42 5.56
C ARG A 113 12.63 23.22 7.00
N ASN A 114 11.43 22.67 7.21
CA ASN A 114 10.87 22.41 8.54
C ASN A 114 10.59 20.90 8.66
N CYS A 115 11.22 20.24 9.63
CA CYS A 115 11.24 18.79 9.73
C CYS A 115 10.63 18.28 11.03
N TYR A 116 9.64 17.40 10.90
CA TYR A 116 9.19 16.54 11.98
C TYR A 116 10.22 15.44 12.23
N THR A 117 10.37 15.04 13.48
CA THR A 117 11.16 13.86 13.89
C THR A 117 10.24 12.86 14.56
N LEU A 118 9.86 11.81 13.82
CA LEU A 118 8.93 10.79 14.28
C LEU A 118 9.66 9.69 15.06
N THR A 119 9.27 9.51 16.31
CA THR A 119 9.79 8.48 17.22
C THR A 119 8.66 7.92 18.09
N PRO A 120 8.77 6.68 18.61
CA PRO A 120 9.85 5.72 18.39
C PRO A 120 9.73 5.01 17.03
N VAL A 121 10.87 4.75 16.38
CA VAL A 121 10.97 3.94 15.17
C VAL A 121 12.03 2.86 15.38
N ILE A 122 11.80 1.68 14.81
CA ILE A 122 12.73 0.57 14.86
C ILE A 122 13.42 0.50 13.50
N LYS A 123 14.74 0.70 13.51
CA LYS A 123 15.57 0.58 12.31
C LYS A 123 15.37 -0.76 11.60
N SER A 124 15.43 -0.72 10.27
CA SER A 124 15.23 -1.85 9.35
C SER A 124 13.83 -2.47 9.36
N ASN A 125 12.87 -1.88 10.08
CA ASN A 125 11.46 -2.27 9.96
C ASN A 125 10.76 -1.49 8.85
N ARG A 126 9.68 -2.10 8.33
CA ARG A 126 8.82 -1.50 7.32
C ARG A 126 7.68 -0.70 7.96
N TYR A 127 7.42 0.46 7.40
CA TYR A 127 6.39 1.38 7.85
C TYR A 127 5.56 1.86 6.68
N LEU A 128 4.26 2.01 6.92
CA LEU A 128 3.37 2.87 6.16
C LEU A 128 3.38 4.23 6.86
N LEU A 129 3.80 5.26 6.14
CA LEU A 129 3.75 6.66 6.55
C LEU A 129 2.68 7.36 5.72
N ARG A 130 1.81 8.11 6.38
CA ARG A 130 0.79 8.94 5.74
C ARG A 130 0.88 10.37 6.22
N ALA A 131 0.91 11.31 5.28
CA ALA A 131 0.82 12.75 5.54
C ALA A 131 -0.45 13.29 4.89
N SER A 132 -1.19 14.10 5.63
CA SER A 132 -2.43 14.70 5.17
C SER A 132 -2.36 16.22 5.16
N PHE A 133 -2.93 16.81 4.12
CA PHE A 133 -2.91 18.24 3.86
C PHE A 133 -4.33 18.73 3.63
N ALA A 134 -4.88 19.49 4.59
CA ALA A 134 -6.14 20.20 4.48
C ALA A 134 -5.90 21.70 4.69
N TYR A 135 -5.90 22.48 3.61
CA TYR A 135 -5.67 23.93 3.69
C TYR A 135 -6.85 24.65 4.36
N GLY A 136 -8.07 24.27 3.98
CA GLY A 136 -9.30 24.71 4.64
C GLY A 136 -9.47 26.23 4.74
N ASN A 137 -8.84 27.01 3.86
CA ASN A 137 -8.88 28.47 3.85
C ASN A 137 -8.55 29.13 5.21
N TYR A 138 -7.57 28.59 5.94
CA TYR A 138 -7.23 29.07 7.29
C TYR A 138 -6.82 30.55 7.37
N ASP A 139 -6.35 31.13 6.26
CA ASP A 139 -5.88 32.52 6.14
C ASP A 139 -6.86 33.43 5.40
N GLY A 140 -7.99 32.90 4.92
CA GLY A 140 -9.01 33.64 4.18
C GLY A 140 -8.63 34.02 2.74
N LEU A 141 -7.51 33.52 2.20
CA LEU A 141 -7.04 33.85 0.85
C LEU A 141 -7.66 32.97 -0.24
N ASP A 142 -8.15 31.79 0.11
CA ASP A 142 -8.64 30.75 -0.81
C ASP A 142 -7.62 30.40 -1.91
N GLN A 143 -6.33 30.39 -1.55
CA GLN A 143 -5.20 30.09 -2.44
C GLN A 143 -4.28 29.05 -1.78
N PRO A 144 -4.58 27.74 -1.93
CA PRO A 144 -3.76 26.70 -1.34
C PRO A 144 -2.29 26.79 -1.82
N PRO A 145 -1.31 26.78 -0.90
CA PRO A 145 0.10 26.94 -1.24
C PRO A 145 0.67 25.66 -1.89
N GLN A 146 1.76 25.84 -2.65
CA GLN A 146 2.55 24.75 -3.23
C GLN A 146 3.93 24.70 -2.56
N PHE A 147 4.38 23.51 -2.20
CA PHE A 147 5.65 23.28 -1.51
C PHE A 147 6.08 21.82 -1.70
N ASP A 148 7.36 21.54 -1.43
CA ASP A 148 7.88 20.19 -1.55
C ASP A 148 7.85 19.47 -0.20
N ALA A 149 7.72 18.14 -0.24
CA ALA A 149 7.86 17.28 0.92
C ALA A 149 9.02 16.30 0.73
N TYR A 150 9.65 15.91 1.84
CA TYR A 150 10.76 14.97 1.87
C TYR A 150 10.58 13.99 3.03
N VAL A 151 11.04 12.76 2.81
CA VAL A 151 11.26 11.79 3.89
C VAL A 151 12.77 11.61 4.07
N GLY A 152 13.28 12.09 5.21
CA GLY A 152 14.70 12.30 5.42
C GLY A 152 15.25 13.27 4.37
N VAL A 153 16.19 12.79 3.56
CA VAL A 153 16.80 13.55 2.45
C VAL A 153 16.15 13.26 1.10
N ASN A 154 15.26 12.26 1.02
CA ASN A 154 14.70 11.79 -0.23
C ASN A 154 13.40 12.57 -0.55
N PRO A 155 13.22 13.08 -1.78
CA PRO A 155 11.98 13.72 -2.19
C PRO A 155 10.78 12.79 -1.98
N TRP A 156 9.68 13.35 -1.51
CA TRP A 156 8.40 12.67 -1.43
C TRP A 156 7.41 13.42 -2.31
N ASN A 157 7.07 12.81 -3.44
CA ASN A 157 6.11 13.32 -4.42
C ASN A 157 4.69 13.33 -3.83
N VAL A 158 4.38 14.34 -3.02
CA VAL A 158 3.07 14.53 -2.41
C VAL A 158 2.14 15.28 -3.36
N ILE A 159 0.86 14.93 -3.30
CA ILE A 159 -0.24 15.66 -3.90
C ILE A 159 -0.77 16.64 -2.86
N LEU A 160 -0.94 17.90 -3.25
CA LEU A 160 -1.55 18.95 -2.43
C LEU A 160 -2.95 19.28 -2.97
N PRO A 161 -3.91 19.66 -2.11
CA PRO A 161 -5.25 20.02 -2.56
C PRO A 161 -5.22 21.29 -3.42
N PHE A 162 -6.04 21.32 -4.47
CA PHE A 162 -6.13 22.44 -5.42
C PHE A 162 -7.06 23.56 -4.96
N ASN A 163 -7.93 23.30 -4.00
CA ASN A 163 -8.85 24.29 -3.42
C ASN A 163 -9.11 23.98 -1.94
N SER A 164 -9.71 24.95 -1.24
CA SER A 164 -9.93 24.89 0.20
C SER A 164 -10.95 23.87 0.67
N THR A 165 -11.77 23.31 -0.23
CA THR A 165 -12.81 22.32 0.12
C THR A 165 -12.28 20.88 0.14
N GLN A 166 -11.03 20.68 -0.27
CA GLN A 166 -10.42 19.35 -0.41
C GLN A 166 -9.29 19.15 0.59
N TYR A 167 -9.04 17.89 0.91
CA TYR A 167 -7.81 17.44 1.55
C TYR A 167 -7.11 16.42 0.66
N ALA A 168 -5.79 16.34 0.76
CA ALA A 168 -4.99 15.31 0.12
C ALA A 168 -4.39 14.39 1.18
N ARG A 169 -4.46 13.08 0.94
CA ARG A 169 -3.76 12.04 1.71
C ARG A 169 -2.67 11.44 0.87
N ASN A 170 -1.44 11.49 1.36
CA ASN A 170 -0.28 10.93 0.70
C ASN A 170 0.26 9.78 1.53
N GLU A 171 0.44 8.62 0.92
CA GLU A 171 0.90 7.42 1.60
C GLU A 171 2.15 6.85 0.92
N ILE A 172 3.12 6.46 1.75
CA ILE A 172 4.35 5.82 1.32
C ILE A 172 4.68 4.64 2.23
N ILE A 173 5.10 3.53 1.65
CA ILE A 173 5.66 2.39 2.36
C ILE A 173 7.17 2.41 2.21
N MET A 174 7.89 2.41 3.33
CA MET A 174 9.34 2.52 3.36
C MET A 174 9.96 1.61 4.42
N VAL A 175 11.26 1.37 4.30
CA VAL A 175 12.06 0.77 5.38
C VAL A 175 12.80 1.89 6.11
N ALA A 176 12.67 1.92 7.44
CA ALA A 176 13.37 2.91 8.25
C ALA A 176 14.88 2.63 8.25
N SER A 177 15.68 3.57 7.78
CA SER A 177 17.15 3.45 7.79
C SER A 177 17.77 3.82 9.15
N LEU A 178 17.01 4.53 9.98
CA LEU A 178 17.39 4.99 11.33
C LEU A 178 16.31 4.61 12.34
N ASP A 179 16.54 4.93 13.62
CA ASP A 179 15.60 4.78 14.73
C ASP A 179 14.60 5.95 14.87
N TYR A 180 14.57 6.82 13.86
CA TYR A 180 13.56 7.86 13.65
C TYR A 180 13.21 7.96 12.16
N ILE A 181 12.07 8.58 11.86
CA ILE A 181 11.71 9.01 10.49
C ILE A 181 11.56 10.52 10.50
N SER A 182 12.27 11.20 9.61
CA SER A 182 12.11 12.65 9.43
C SER A 182 11.17 12.94 8.27
N VAL A 183 10.20 13.84 8.48
CA VAL A 183 9.30 14.32 7.42
C VAL A 183 9.46 15.82 7.33
N CYS A 184 9.95 16.31 6.20
CA CYS A 184 10.28 17.71 6.02
C CYS A 184 9.39 18.37 4.97
N LEU A 185 8.92 19.57 5.26
CA LEU A 185 8.25 20.47 4.32
C LEU A 185 9.22 21.57 3.92
N VAL A 186 9.36 21.80 2.62
CA VAL A 186 10.32 22.74 2.05
C VAL A 186 9.59 23.85 1.32
N ASN A 187 9.82 25.09 1.74
CA ASN A 187 9.23 26.27 1.14
C ASN A 187 9.88 26.53 -0.23
N THR A 188 9.05 26.56 -1.28
CA THR A 188 9.47 26.83 -2.68
C THR A 188 9.16 28.26 -3.14
N GLY A 189 8.66 29.11 -2.24
CA GLY A 189 8.25 30.48 -2.53
C GLY A 189 6.80 30.63 -2.98
N ASN A 190 6.06 29.52 -3.13
CA ASN A 190 4.68 29.49 -3.63
C ASN A 190 3.65 29.37 -2.49
N GLY A 191 3.88 30.12 -1.42
CA GLY A 191 3.04 30.18 -0.23
C GLY A 191 3.61 29.41 0.98
N THR A 192 2.86 29.41 2.08
CA THR A 192 3.32 28.89 3.37
C THR A 192 3.12 27.37 3.46
N PRO A 193 4.18 26.54 3.61
CA PRO A 193 4.01 25.12 3.81
C PRO A 193 3.17 24.80 5.04
N TYR A 194 2.40 23.71 4.98
CA TYR A 194 1.55 23.29 6.07
C TYR A 194 1.34 21.78 6.11
N ILE A 195 0.86 21.26 7.24
CA ILE A 195 0.46 19.86 7.39
C ILE A 195 -0.64 19.73 8.44
N SER A 196 -1.58 18.81 8.22
CA SER A 196 -2.74 18.60 9.09
C SER A 196 -2.64 17.33 9.92
N ALA A 197 -2.10 16.24 9.37
CA ALA A 197 -1.90 15.01 10.13
C ALA A 197 -0.69 14.20 9.65
N LEU A 198 -0.07 13.49 10.59
CA LEU A 198 0.96 12.47 10.35
C LEU A 198 0.57 11.16 11.01
N GLU A 199 0.47 10.09 10.23
CA GLU A 199 0.14 8.76 10.70
C GLU A 199 1.25 7.79 10.30
N LEU A 200 1.78 7.05 11.26
CA LEU A 200 2.81 6.03 11.08
C LEU A 200 2.30 4.69 11.59
N ARG A 201 2.42 3.66 10.75
CA ARG A 201 1.95 2.29 11.01
C ARG A 201 3.09 1.32 10.73
N ARG A 202 3.51 0.56 11.75
CA ARG A 202 4.49 -0.52 11.55
C ARG A 202 3.82 -1.67 10.79
N LEU A 203 4.46 -2.14 9.73
CA LEU A 203 4.01 -3.28 8.94
C LEU A 203 4.81 -4.55 9.29
N ASN A 204 4.31 -5.70 8.85
CA ASN A 204 5.12 -6.92 8.85
C ASN A 204 6.24 -6.81 7.80
N ASN A 205 7.47 -7.13 8.20
CA ASN A 205 8.66 -7.03 7.34
C ASN A 205 8.67 -8.00 6.14
N LEU A 206 7.73 -8.95 6.08
CA LEU A 206 7.54 -9.84 4.93
C LEU A 206 6.44 -9.35 3.96
N ALA A 207 5.62 -8.36 4.36
CA ALA A 207 4.64 -7.72 3.48
C ALA A 207 5.29 -6.57 2.69
N TYR A 208 4.95 -6.39 1.41
CA TYR A 208 5.49 -5.31 0.56
C TYR A 208 7.03 -5.29 0.44
N ARG A 209 7.67 -6.45 0.24
CA ARG A 209 9.13 -6.58 0.12
C ARG A 209 9.76 -5.74 -1.01
N ALA A 210 8.94 -5.27 -1.95
CA ALA A 210 9.35 -4.32 -2.96
C ALA A 210 9.88 -3.01 -2.35
N ALA A 211 9.36 -2.57 -1.19
CA ALA A 211 9.95 -1.50 -0.38
C ALA A 211 11.15 -2.03 0.41
N ASN A 212 12.33 -1.43 0.21
CA ASN A 212 13.58 -1.81 0.86
C ASN A 212 14.46 -0.57 1.09
N GLU A 213 15.73 -0.76 1.47
CA GLU A 213 16.63 0.34 1.80
C GLU A 213 16.99 1.25 0.61
N SER A 214 16.78 0.80 -0.64
CA SER A 214 17.07 1.60 -1.84
C SER A 214 15.83 2.19 -2.52
N GLN A 215 14.63 1.79 -2.11
CA GLN A 215 13.40 2.26 -2.75
C GLN A 215 12.18 2.16 -1.82
N SER A 216 11.27 3.11 -1.97
CA SER A 216 9.98 3.14 -1.29
C SER A 216 8.83 2.94 -2.27
N LEU A 217 7.62 2.71 -1.74
CA LEU A 217 6.41 2.51 -2.53
C LEU A 217 5.39 3.60 -2.21
N ARG A 218 5.16 4.51 -3.14
CA ARG A 218 4.10 5.51 -3.01
C ARG A 218 2.77 4.93 -3.48
N LEU A 219 1.72 5.05 -2.68
CA LEU A 219 0.41 4.55 -3.03
C LEU A 219 -0.18 5.34 -4.20
N LEU A 220 -0.75 4.62 -5.18
CA LEU A 220 -1.58 5.19 -6.23
C LEU A 220 -3.06 4.86 -5.99
N TYR A 221 -3.38 3.58 -5.84
CA TYR A 221 -4.74 3.11 -5.59
C TYR A 221 -4.74 1.97 -4.57
N ARG A 222 -5.76 1.95 -3.71
CA ARG A 222 -6.08 0.83 -2.83
C ARG A 222 -7.58 0.65 -2.81
N ASN A 223 -8.04 -0.37 -3.51
CA ASN A 223 -9.43 -0.53 -3.86
C ASN A 223 -9.96 -1.89 -3.47
N HIS A 224 -11.24 -1.95 -3.16
CA HIS A 224 -12.01 -3.18 -3.04
C HIS A 224 -13.34 -3.06 -3.80
N PHE A 225 -13.98 -4.20 -4.08
CA PHE A 225 -15.23 -4.24 -4.83
C PHE A 225 -16.38 -4.77 -4.00
N ARG A 226 -17.56 -4.18 -4.13
CA ARG A 226 -18.76 -4.60 -3.38
C ARG A 226 -20.05 -4.23 -4.09
N GLN A 227 -21.17 -4.77 -3.62
CA GLN A 227 -22.47 -4.63 -4.26
C GLN A 227 -23.12 -3.25 -4.11
N THR A 228 -22.97 -2.58 -2.96
CA THR A 228 -23.64 -1.31 -2.69
C THR A 228 -22.65 -0.16 -2.66
N ALA A 229 -22.94 0.94 -3.35
CA ALA A 229 -22.10 2.14 -3.37
C ALA A 229 -22.17 2.99 -2.09
N SER A 230 -22.63 2.43 -0.96
CA SER A 230 -22.85 3.17 0.30
C SER A 230 -21.53 3.60 0.98
N ALA A 231 -20.74 4.46 0.36
CA ALA A 231 -19.57 5.20 0.84
C ALA A 231 -18.96 4.76 2.20
N THR A 232 -18.54 3.50 2.34
CA THR A 232 -17.82 3.07 3.55
C THR A 232 -16.39 2.79 3.15
N THR A 233 -15.54 3.75 3.48
CA THR A 233 -14.10 3.54 3.51
C THR A 233 -13.81 2.48 4.57
N ILE A 234 -13.04 1.44 4.24
CA ILE A 234 -12.61 0.44 5.22
C ILE A 234 -11.21 0.80 5.70
N ARG A 235 -11.05 0.92 7.02
CA ARG A 235 -9.77 1.16 7.69
C ARG A 235 -9.80 0.55 9.08
N TYR A 236 -8.92 0.96 9.99
CA TYR A 236 -8.97 0.53 11.38
C TYR A 236 -10.36 0.86 12.01
N PRO A 237 -10.95 -0.05 12.82
CA PRO A 237 -10.35 -1.27 13.37
C PRO A 237 -10.39 -2.51 12.46
N ASP A 238 -11.06 -2.46 11.30
CA ASP A 238 -11.17 -3.61 10.40
C ASP A 238 -9.82 -3.98 9.77
N ASP A 239 -9.01 -2.97 9.39
CA ASP A 239 -7.64 -3.15 8.92
C ASP A 239 -6.62 -2.93 10.04
N ALA A 240 -5.90 -4.01 10.40
CA ALA A 240 -4.90 -3.99 11.47
C ALA A 240 -3.68 -3.10 11.17
N TYR A 241 -3.42 -2.77 9.91
CA TYR A 241 -2.39 -1.81 9.51
C TYR A 241 -2.94 -0.40 9.27
N ASP A 242 -4.24 -0.19 9.49
CA ASP A 242 -4.93 1.09 9.23
C ASP A 242 -4.68 1.60 7.79
N ARG A 243 -4.58 0.68 6.83
CA ARG A 243 -4.69 1.04 5.42
C ARG A 243 -6.11 1.49 5.15
N ILE A 244 -6.25 2.43 4.23
CA ILE A 244 -7.52 3.00 3.83
C ILE A 244 -7.91 2.40 2.48
N TRP A 245 -8.96 1.58 2.48
CA TRP A 245 -9.51 0.93 1.29
C TRP A 245 -10.72 1.69 0.78
N PHE A 246 -10.70 2.00 -0.50
CA PHE A 246 -11.79 2.68 -1.18
C PHE A 246 -12.62 1.69 -2.00
N ILE A 247 -13.93 1.89 -1.99
CA ILE A 247 -14.78 1.18 -2.94
C ILE A 247 -14.42 1.66 -4.35
N SER A 248 -14.06 0.72 -5.22
CA SER A 248 -14.02 0.98 -6.66
C SER A 248 -15.42 0.74 -7.22
N VAL A 249 -15.92 1.71 -8.00
CA VAL A 249 -17.24 1.59 -8.64
C VAL A 249 -17.21 0.35 -9.53
N VAL A 250 -18.13 -0.58 -9.27
CA VAL A 250 -18.29 -1.79 -10.08
C VAL A 250 -18.58 -1.34 -11.51
N ARG A 251 -17.71 -1.71 -12.43
CA ARG A 251 -17.79 -1.33 -13.84
C ARG A 251 -18.98 -2.02 -14.51
N ASP A 252 -19.49 -1.42 -15.59
CA ASP A 252 -20.46 -2.10 -16.45
C ASP A 252 -19.89 -3.45 -16.90
N GLY A 253 -20.69 -4.52 -16.76
CA GLY A 253 -20.28 -5.87 -17.08
C GLY A 253 -19.62 -6.66 -15.94
N TRP A 254 -19.55 -6.10 -14.72
CA TRP A 254 -19.14 -6.81 -13.52
C TRP A 254 -20.33 -7.05 -12.58
N THR A 255 -20.39 -8.25 -12.01
CA THR A 255 -21.37 -8.65 -11.00
C THR A 255 -20.66 -8.82 -9.66
N PRO A 256 -21.05 -8.05 -8.63
CA PRO A 256 -20.50 -8.18 -7.29
C PRO A 256 -21.05 -9.45 -6.62
N ILE A 257 -20.19 -10.14 -5.89
CA ILE A 257 -20.51 -11.32 -5.08
C ILE A 257 -19.92 -11.16 -3.68
N ASN A 258 -20.51 -11.85 -2.70
CA ASN A 258 -20.03 -11.85 -1.33
C ASN A 258 -20.19 -13.24 -0.70
N ASN A 259 -19.55 -13.43 0.45
CA ASN A 259 -19.80 -14.59 1.31
C ASN A 259 -19.89 -14.12 2.77
N SER A 260 -20.86 -14.65 3.51
CA SER A 260 -21.06 -14.37 4.93
C SER A 260 -20.05 -15.10 5.82
N SER A 261 -19.48 -16.22 5.35
CA SER A 261 -18.44 -16.96 6.03
C SER A 261 -17.10 -16.24 5.87
N PRO A 262 -16.32 -16.06 6.95
CA PRO A 262 -15.06 -15.35 6.87
C PRO A 262 -14.05 -16.14 6.05
N VAL A 263 -13.37 -15.46 5.12
CA VAL A 263 -12.17 -15.98 4.46
C VAL A 263 -11.10 -16.24 5.51
N ASN A 264 -10.49 -17.43 5.43
CA ASN A 264 -9.36 -17.80 6.24
C ASN A 264 -8.10 -17.09 5.71
N LEU A 265 -7.60 -16.16 6.49
CA LEU A 265 -6.30 -15.55 6.31
C LEU A 265 -5.31 -16.37 7.16
N TRP A 266 -4.54 -17.25 6.52
CA TRP A 266 -3.55 -18.05 7.25
C TRP A 266 -2.60 -17.16 8.05
N ASN A 267 -1.97 -17.71 9.10
CA ASN A 267 -0.97 -17.00 9.91
C ASN A 267 0.20 -16.41 9.09
N ASN A 268 0.39 -16.87 7.85
CA ASN A 268 1.42 -16.41 6.92
C ASN A 268 0.92 -15.36 5.91
N ASP A 269 -0.34 -14.93 5.96
CA ASP A 269 -0.77 -13.75 5.21
C ASP A 269 -0.22 -12.50 5.88
N TYR A 270 0.97 -12.10 5.46
CA TYR A 270 1.65 -10.92 5.97
C TYR A 270 0.91 -9.62 5.62
N TYR A 271 0.09 -9.61 4.56
CA TYR A 271 -0.66 -8.45 4.12
C TYR A 271 -1.90 -8.22 4.99
N ARG A 272 -2.46 -9.26 5.61
CA ARG A 272 -3.61 -9.18 6.53
C ARG A 272 -4.73 -8.32 5.95
N VAL A 273 -5.16 -8.63 4.73
CA VAL A 273 -6.25 -7.89 4.06
C VAL A 273 -7.50 -7.95 4.94
N PRO A 274 -8.19 -6.84 5.22
CA PRO A 274 -9.31 -6.85 6.17
C PRO A 274 -10.48 -7.70 5.66
N LEU A 275 -11.17 -8.40 6.57
CA LEU A 275 -12.29 -9.28 6.22
C LEU A 275 -13.39 -8.58 5.38
N PRO A 276 -13.81 -7.33 5.71
CA PRO A 276 -14.78 -6.61 4.89
C PRO A 276 -14.33 -6.32 3.44
N VAL A 277 -13.03 -6.41 3.14
CA VAL A 277 -12.47 -6.30 1.78
C VAL A 277 -12.44 -7.66 1.10
N ILE A 278 -11.82 -8.66 1.74
CA ILE A 278 -11.57 -9.95 1.08
C ILE A 278 -12.83 -10.82 0.97
N ASN A 279 -13.85 -10.62 1.81
CA ASN A 279 -15.14 -11.33 1.73
C ASN A 279 -16.06 -10.83 0.60
N THR A 280 -15.62 -9.83 -0.15
CA THR A 280 -16.33 -9.28 -1.30
C THR A 280 -15.48 -9.44 -2.55
N ALA A 281 -16.12 -9.71 -3.69
CA ALA A 281 -15.46 -9.86 -4.96
C ALA A 281 -16.35 -9.43 -6.12
N VAL A 282 -15.79 -9.41 -7.31
CA VAL A 282 -16.50 -9.27 -8.58
C VAL A 282 -16.18 -10.45 -9.49
N ILE A 283 -17.18 -10.78 -10.32
CA ILE A 283 -17.06 -11.70 -11.45
C ILE A 283 -17.62 -11.00 -12.70
N PRO A 284 -17.29 -11.46 -13.92
CA PRO A 284 -17.95 -11.01 -15.13
C PRO A 284 -19.46 -11.31 -15.09
N SER A 285 -20.28 -10.36 -15.53
CA SER A 285 -21.73 -10.55 -15.67
C SER A 285 -22.08 -11.57 -16.75
N ASP A 286 -21.27 -11.63 -17.81
CA ASP A 286 -21.28 -12.74 -18.79
C ASP A 286 -20.19 -13.75 -18.41
N PRO A 287 -20.53 -15.02 -18.11
CA PRO A 287 -19.57 -16.06 -17.72
C PRO A 287 -18.49 -16.39 -18.77
N ASN A 288 -18.63 -15.92 -20.01
CA ASN A 288 -17.66 -16.08 -21.07
C ASN A 288 -16.71 -14.87 -21.21
N ASN A 289 -17.01 -13.77 -20.53
CA ASN A 289 -16.15 -12.59 -20.54
C ASN A 289 -14.99 -12.70 -19.56
N ASN A 290 -13.97 -11.89 -19.81
CA ASN A 290 -12.85 -11.69 -18.90
C ASN A 290 -13.16 -10.57 -17.90
N LEU A 291 -12.43 -10.55 -16.79
CA LEU A 291 -12.32 -9.35 -15.95
C LEU A 291 -11.11 -8.54 -16.41
N SER A 292 -11.24 -7.23 -16.52
CA SER A 292 -10.11 -6.36 -16.78
C SER A 292 -10.23 -5.01 -16.09
N PHE A 293 -9.10 -4.52 -15.61
CA PHE A 293 -8.99 -3.15 -15.14
C PHE A 293 -7.74 -2.51 -15.72
N SER A 294 -7.76 -1.19 -15.74
CA SER A 294 -6.65 -0.39 -16.23
C SER A 294 -6.38 0.75 -15.26
N PHE A 295 -5.12 1.14 -15.16
CA PHE A 295 -4.69 2.27 -14.35
C PHE A 295 -3.68 3.12 -15.13
N PRO A 296 -3.70 4.44 -14.94
CA PRO A 296 -2.81 5.34 -15.66
C PRO A 296 -1.37 5.25 -15.15
N THR A 297 -0.43 5.45 -16.06
CA THR A 297 0.93 5.84 -15.72
C THR A 297 0.91 7.36 -15.53
N SER A 298 0.96 7.78 -14.26
CA SER A 298 0.78 9.16 -13.81
C SER A 298 1.66 10.13 -14.61
N ASN A 299 1.08 11.24 -15.07
CA ASN A 299 1.76 12.40 -15.66
C ASN A 299 2.62 12.13 -16.91
N GLY A 300 2.52 10.97 -17.55
CA GLY A 300 3.30 10.65 -18.74
C GLY A 300 4.81 10.64 -18.51
N ASP A 301 5.27 10.52 -17.24
CA ASP A 301 6.69 10.32 -16.95
C ASP A 301 7.02 8.84 -17.18
N PRO A 302 7.74 8.51 -18.28
CA PRO A 302 8.07 7.12 -18.57
C PRO A 302 8.97 6.52 -17.49
N LYS A 303 9.65 7.30 -16.65
CA LYS A 303 10.52 6.76 -15.61
C LYS A 303 9.76 6.14 -14.45
N LEU A 304 8.48 6.44 -14.29
CA LEU A 304 7.68 5.86 -13.21
C LEU A 304 7.50 4.37 -13.43
N GLN A 305 7.77 3.63 -12.37
CA GLN A 305 7.70 2.18 -12.35
C GLN A 305 6.65 1.75 -11.34
N TYR A 306 5.84 0.76 -11.70
CA TYR A 306 4.71 0.36 -10.89
C TYR A 306 4.90 -1.03 -10.30
N CYS A 307 4.28 -1.26 -9.15
CA CYS A 307 4.00 -2.60 -8.63
C CYS A 307 2.53 -2.75 -8.27
N ILE A 308 2.00 -3.95 -8.51
CA ILE A 308 0.60 -4.29 -8.25
C ILE A 308 0.57 -5.44 -7.23
N TYR A 309 -0.39 -5.36 -6.31
CA TYR A 309 -0.81 -6.45 -5.43
C TYR A 309 -2.29 -6.72 -5.72
N MET A 310 -2.62 -7.94 -6.11
CA MET A 310 -3.98 -8.39 -6.41
C MET A 310 -4.35 -9.45 -5.38
N HIS A 311 -5.48 -9.23 -4.70
CA HIS A 311 -5.95 -10.08 -3.63
C HIS A 311 -7.13 -10.92 -4.10
N PHE A 312 -7.09 -12.20 -3.76
CA PHE A 312 -8.05 -13.20 -4.22
C PHE A 312 -8.50 -14.11 -3.10
N ALA A 313 -9.77 -14.49 -3.13
CA ALA A 313 -10.34 -15.61 -2.41
C ALA A 313 -11.53 -16.16 -3.20
N GLU A 314 -11.66 -17.49 -3.34
CA GLU A 314 -12.86 -18.08 -3.92
C GLU A 314 -13.99 -18.01 -2.89
N LEU A 315 -15.04 -17.27 -3.24
CA LEU A 315 -16.19 -17.02 -2.36
C LEU A 315 -17.33 -18.02 -2.58
N GLN A 316 -17.33 -18.76 -3.69
CA GLN A 316 -18.36 -19.74 -4.02
C GLN A 316 -17.85 -21.15 -3.77
N GLN A 317 -18.64 -21.98 -3.08
CA GLN A 317 -18.29 -23.39 -2.92
C GLN A 317 -18.57 -24.12 -4.23
N LEU A 318 -17.50 -24.49 -4.94
CA LEU A 318 -17.60 -25.11 -6.25
C LEU A 318 -18.07 -26.57 -6.13
N LYS A 319 -18.99 -26.98 -7.01
CA LYS A 319 -19.39 -28.39 -7.15
C LYS A 319 -18.25 -29.20 -7.78
N SER A 320 -18.30 -30.53 -7.68
CA SER A 320 -17.28 -31.42 -8.24
C SER A 320 -17.07 -31.30 -9.75
N ASN A 321 -18.08 -30.82 -10.49
CA ASN A 321 -18.00 -30.55 -11.92
C ASN A 321 -17.73 -29.08 -12.26
N GLN A 322 -17.42 -28.26 -11.25
CA GLN A 322 -17.10 -26.85 -11.41
C GLN A 322 -15.64 -26.58 -11.03
N SER A 323 -14.98 -25.81 -11.86
CA SER A 323 -13.64 -25.29 -11.68
C SER A 323 -13.63 -23.79 -11.96
N ARG A 324 -12.78 -23.07 -11.22
CA ARG A 324 -12.39 -21.69 -11.55
C ARG A 324 -10.89 -21.62 -11.67
N GLU A 325 -10.43 -21.39 -12.88
CA GLU A 325 -9.01 -21.24 -13.22
C GLU A 325 -8.85 -20.14 -14.28
N PHE A 326 -7.86 -19.28 -14.09
CA PHE A 326 -7.60 -18.18 -15.01
C PHE A 326 -6.12 -17.79 -15.03
N ASN A 327 -5.70 -17.20 -16.16
CA ASN A 327 -4.41 -16.56 -16.31
C ASN A 327 -4.53 -15.06 -16.03
N ILE A 328 -3.52 -14.49 -15.38
CA ILE A 328 -3.38 -13.06 -15.20
C ILE A 328 -2.42 -12.56 -16.27
N ILE A 329 -2.93 -11.69 -17.13
CA ILE A 329 -2.18 -11.04 -18.21
C ILE A 329 -2.00 -9.58 -17.83
N VAL A 330 -0.77 -9.10 -17.85
CA VAL A 330 -0.45 -7.68 -17.66
C VAL A 330 0.20 -7.19 -18.93
N ASP A 331 -0.38 -6.15 -19.52
CA ASP A 331 0.17 -5.49 -20.72
C ASP A 331 0.38 -6.42 -21.92
N GLY A 332 -0.46 -7.45 -22.05
CA GLY A 332 -0.40 -8.47 -23.10
C GLY A 332 0.55 -9.64 -22.78
N ASN A 333 1.24 -9.64 -21.65
CA ASN A 333 2.17 -10.70 -21.25
C ASN A 333 1.59 -11.53 -20.10
N LEU A 334 1.83 -12.85 -20.13
CA LEU A 334 1.48 -13.73 -19.02
C LEU A 334 2.27 -13.30 -17.78
N PHE A 335 1.53 -12.85 -16.76
CA PHE A 335 2.08 -12.37 -15.51
C PHE A 335 2.08 -13.47 -14.45
N TYR A 336 0.97 -14.19 -14.33
CA TYR A 336 0.82 -15.30 -13.40
C TYR A 336 -0.28 -16.25 -13.87
N GLY A 337 -0.08 -17.55 -13.75
CA GLY A 337 -1.10 -18.54 -14.06
C GLY A 337 -0.52 -19.86 -14.57
N PRO A 338 -1.37 -20.89 -14.74
CA PRO A 338 -2.79 -20.89 -14.40
C PRO A 338 -3.02 -20.74 -12.89
N PHE A 339 -4.01 -19.95 -12.50
CA PHE A 339 -4.32 -19.62 -11.11
C PHE A 339 -5.75 -20.01 -10.75
N SER A 340 -5.86 -20.73 -9.63
CA SER A 340 -7.12 -21.21 -9.07
C SER A 340 -7.16 -20.81 -7.59
N PRO A 341 -7.91 -19.77 -7.20
CA PRO A 341 -8.03 -19.39 -5.80
C PRO A 341 -8.77 -20.47 -5.01
N GLU A 342 -8.30 -20.74 -3.79
CA GLU A 342 -8.90 -21.74 -2.91
C GLU A 342 -10.14 -21.20 -2.19
N TYR A 343 -11.13 -22.09 -1.95
CA TYR A 343 -12.39 -21.71 -1.30
C TYR A 343 -12.15 -21.18 0.11
N LEU A 344 -12.57 -19.93 0.33
CA LEU A 344 -12.40 -19.18 1.58
C LEU A 344 -10.95 -19.16 2.09
N ILE A 345 -9.97 -19.11 1.20
CA ILE A 345 -8.56 -18.93 1.55
C ILE A 345 -8.02 -17.71 0.81
N GLY A 346 -7.49 -16.75 1.57
CA GLY A 346 -6.92 -15.52 1.04
C GLY A 346 -5.57 -15.78 0.38
N SER A 347 -5.35 -15.20 -0.79
CA SER A 347 -4.09 -15.25 -1.53
C SER A 347 -3.79 -13.89 -2.16
N THR A 348 -2.50 -13.58 -2.34
CA THR A 348 -2.06 -12.33 -2.96
C THR A 348 -1.08 -12.65 -4.07
N VAL A 349 -1.42 -12.26 -5.29
CA VAL A 349 -0.51 -12.27 -6.44
C VAL A 349 0.06 -10.87 -6.61
N PHE A 350 1.37 -10.74 -6.68
CA PHE A 350 2.04 -9.44 -6.72
C PHE A 350 3.15 -9.39 -7.75
N SER A 351 3.50 -8.20 -8.19
CA SER A 351 4.58 -7.99 -9.17
C SER A 351 5.95 -8.15 -8.52
N VAL A 352 6.72 -9.10 -9.00
CA VAL A 352 8.15 -9.26 -8.64
C VAL A 352 9.03 -8.27 -9.41
N SER A 353 8.65 -7.99 -10.65
CA SER A 353 9.35 -7.09 -11.56
C SER A 353 8.55 -5.81 -11.76
N ARG A 354 9.25 -4.73 -12.10
CA ARG A 354 8.64 -3.42 -12.36
C ARG A 354 7.87 -3.45 -13.68
N LEU A 355 6.68 -2.86 -13.71
CA LEU A 355 5.89 -2.72 -14.94
C LEU A 355 6.49 -1.65 -15.85
N SER A 356 6.28 -1.80 -17.17
CA SER A 356 7.04 -1.15 -18.24
C SER A 356 6.50 0.24 -18.68
N LEU A 357 7.23 0.91 -19.56
CA LEU A 357 7.06 2.30 -20.02
C LEU A 357 5.79 2.53 -20.89
N LYS A 358 4.59 2.21 -20.38
CA LYS A 358 3.32 2.49 -21.07
C LYS A 358 2.62 3.69 -20.45
N ASN A 359 1.74 4.35 -21.21
CA ASN A 359 0.90 5.45 -20.70
C ASN A 359 -0.25 4.93 -19.82
N GLN A 360 -0.63 3.67 -20.02
CA GLN A 360 -1.67 2.99 -19.29
C GLN A 360 -1.30 1.52 -19.19
N HIS A 361 -1.52 0.95 -18.02
CA HIS A 361 -1.35 -0.47 -17.78
C HIS A 361 -2.70 -1.16 -17.82
N GLU A 362 -2.77 -2.30 -18.50
CA GLU A 362 -3.95 -3.15 -18.54
C GLU A 362 -3.68 -4.47 -17.83
N VAL A 363 -4.59 -4.85 -16.95
CA VAL A 363 -4.61 -6.15 -16.28
C VAL A 363 -5.87 -6.89 -16.72
N VAL A 364 -5.70 -8.09 -17.24
CA VAL A 364 -6.81 -8.94 -17.70
C VAL A 364 -6.70 -10.31 -17.05
N PHE A 365 -7.81 -10.78 -16.48
CA PHE A 365 -7.97 -12.14 -15.99
C PHE A 365 -8.67 -12.95 -17.07
N TYR A 366 -7.94 -13.88 -17.67
CA TYR A 366 -8.39 -14.73 -18.78
C TYR A 366 -8.78 -16.11 -18.27
N LYS A 367 -10.06 -16.46 -18.40
CA LYS A 367 -10.57 -17.81 -18.11
C LYS A 367 -9.79 -18.85 -18.93
N THR A 368 -9.32 -19.94 -18.32
CA THR A 368 -8.69 -21.05 -19.05
C THR A 368 -9.74 -21.96 -19.69
N GLU A 369 -9.35 -22.74 -20.71
CA GLU A 369 -10.25 -23.70 -21.37
C GLU A 369 -10.74 -24.80 -20.41
N SER A 370 -9.94 -25.14 -19.41
CA SER A 370 -10.24 -26.08 -18.31
C SER A 370 -11.21 -25.52 -17.27
N SER A 371 -11.46 -24.22 -17.26
CA SER A 371 -12.31 -23.56 -16.28
C SER A 371 -13.77 -23.56 -16.70
N THR A 372 -14.66 -23.96 -15.81
CA THR A 372 -16.12 -23.84 -16.05
C THR A 372 -16.66 -22.46 -15.67
N LEU A 373 -16.06 -21.80 -14.67
CA LEU A 373 -16.49 -20.53 -14.12
C LEU A 373 -15.58 -19.38 -14.58
N PRO A 374 -16.09 -18.14 -14.63
CA PRO A 374 -15.27 -16.99 -15.02
C PRO A 374 -14.26 -16.62 -13.92
N PRO A 375 -13.32 -15.70 -14.14
CA PRO A 375 -12.42 -15.22 -13.09
C PRO A 375 -13.16 -14.56 -11.91
N VAL A 376 -12.48 -14.48 -10.76
CA VAL A 376 -12.96 -13.78 -9.55
C VAL A 376 -11.88 -12.83 -9.06
N PHE A 377 -12.28 -11.70 -8.49
CA PHE A 377 -11.35 -10.67 -8.04
C PHE A 377 -11.87 -9.89 -6.84
N ASN A 378 -11.06 -9.77 -5.78
CA ASN A 378 -11.52 -9.23 -4.50
C ASN A 378 -11.03 -7.79 -4.28
N ALA A 379 -9.75 -7.51 -4.52
CA ALA A 379 -9.15 -6.21 -4.23
C ALA A 379 -7.81 -5.99 -4.93
N GLU A 380 -7.39 -4.73 -5.05
CA GLU A 380 -6.06 -4.36 -5.53
C GLU A 380 -5.40 -3.23 -4.76
N GLU A 381 -4.08 -3.28 -4.75
CA GLU A 381 -3.21 -2.16 -4.41
C GLU A 381 -2.23 -1.90 -5.55
N ILE A 382 -2.11 -0.64 -5.95
CA ILE A 382 -1.19 -0.20 -7.00
C ILE A 382 -0.28 0.86 -6.38
N PHE A 383 1.03 0.67 -6.54
CA PHE A 383 2.04 1.59 -6.04
C PHE A 383 3.01 2.00 -7.15
N VAL A 384 3.64 3.15 -6.94
CA VAL A 384 4.77 3.66 -7.72
C VAL A 384 6.05 3.46 -6.92
N PHE A 385 7.10 2.95 -7.56
CA PHE A 385 8.43 2.90 -6.99
C PHE A 385 9.02 4.31 -6.92
N GLU A 386 9.51 4.69 -5.74
CA GLU A 386 10.22 5.94 -5.50
C GLU A 386 11.67 5.59 -5.08
N PRO A 387 12.65 5.70 -6.00
CA PRO A 387 14.06 5.44 -5.68
C PRO A 387 14.57 6.36 -4.58
N LEU A 388 15.36 5.81 -3.66
CA LEU A 388 16.02 6.59 -2.62
C LEU A 388 17.43 6.95 -3.12
N SER A 389 17.69 8.25 -3.25
CA SER A 389 18.92 8.80 -3.84
C SER A 389 20.06 8.97 -2.84
N ALA A 390 19.79 8.97 -1.53
CA ALA A 390 20.82 9.11 -0.51
C ALA A 390 20.48 8.38 0.80
N THR A 391 21.51 7.83 1.44
CA THR A 391 21.46 7.43 2.85
C THR A 391 21.51 8.70 3.71
N PRO A 392 20.66 8.85 4.75
CA PRO A 392 20.75 9.99 5.64
C PRO A 392 22.15 10.07 6.27
N THR A 393 22.82 11.21 6.17
CA THR A 393 24.02 11.51 6.94
C THR A 393 23.63 11.76 8.39
N ASP A 394 24.44 11.28 9.33
CA ASP A 394 24.16 11.39 10.76
C ASP A 394 24.01 12.87 11.19
N SER A 395 23.16 13.12 12.18
CA SER A 395 22.82 14.46 12.70
C SER A 395 23.99 15.18 13.41
N LYS A 396 25.20 14.62 13.35
CA LYS A 396 26.41 15.16 13.99
C LYS A 396 27.28 16.02 13.08
N ASP A 397 26.95 16.18 11.80
CA ASP A 397 27.79 16.90 10.84
C ASP A 397 27.36 18.38 10.63
N GLY A 398 26.70 18.98 11.61
CA GLY A 398 26.29 20.39 11.58
C GLY A 398 26.65 21.11 12.88
N SER A 399 27.95 21.34 13.11
CA SER A 399 28.47 22.27 14.12
C SER A 399 29.17 23.44 13.46
#